data_AF-A0A382Y170-F1
#
_entry.id   AF-A0A382Y170-F1
#
_cell.length_a   1.000
_cell.length_b   1.000
_cell.length_c   1.000
_cell.angle_alpha   90.00
_cell.angle_beta   90.00
_cell.angle_gamma   90.00
#
_symmetry.space_group_name_H-M   'P 1'
#
loop_
_entity.id
_entity.type
_entity.pdbx_description
1 polymer ?
#
loop_
_entity_poly.entity_id
_entity_poly.type
_entity_poly.pdbx_seq_one_letter_code
_entity_poly.pdbx_strand_id
1 'polypeptide(L)'
;KFPVYFANVSGYQGKAAHIESGDPISGLTCPDGPLGYTFQIDFDSALAKTMPMLAAGRGMASIADKNWIDWYVKESPGNMYYGGSPENYVWLTGTGPFVATEYQPDIVTKVRRNPNYFREGLPLLDGMDFIVIKDFTTRFTSLVTGQTHFFGEGSSSLLPGQVEQVERDFADRVVIDPIMHSWGRAGVFNPEHLFADARARLAVHIALDRDEWIWFRKAGSYEGTQLAYLMPPGSYWAWTDEEIRQQPGYRQPKDEDIAEANRLMD
;
A
#
# COMPACT_ATOMS: atom_id res chain seq x y z
N LYS A 1 22.68 13.21 -7.31
CA LYS A 1 23.46 12.58 -6.22
C LYS A 1 22.44 11.92 -5.31
N PHE A 2 22.58 10.66 -4.95
CA PHE A 2 21.41 9.86 -4.55
C PHE A 2 21.70 8.95 -3.34
N PRO A 3 21.76 9.47 -2.11
CA PRO A 3 21.76 8.66 -0.90
C PRO A 3 20.47 7.88 -0.75
N VAL A 4 20.61 6.60 -0.40
CA VAL A 4 19.51 5.79 0.12
C VAL A 4 19.21 6.31 1.53
N TYR A 5 18.02 6.89 1.76
CA TYR A 5 17.57 7.28 3.08
C TYR A 5 16.78 6.12 3.71
N PHE A 6 16.82 5.98 5.04
CA PHE A 6 15.94 5.09 5.80
C PHE A 6 15.30 5.98 6.87
N ALA A 7 13.97 6.07 6.91
CA ALA A 7 13.28 7.19 7.58
C ALA A 7 13.17 7.15 9.11
N ASN A 8 13.90 6.27 9.81
CA ASN A 8 13.92 6.24 11.27
C ASN A 8 15.21 6.80 11.88
N VAL A 9 15.90 7.71 11.18
CA VAL A 9 17.17 8.27 11.67
C VAL A 9 16.99 9.70 12.17
N SER A 10 16.70 9.85 13.47
CA SER A 10 16.95 11.11 14.16
C SER A 10 18.46 11.33 14.29
N GLY A 11 18.98 12.46 13.81
CA GLY A 11 20.38 12.87 14.03
C GLY A 11 21.35 12.52 12.91
N TYR A 12 21.04 12.88 11.65
CA TYR A 12 21.95 12.70 10.52
C TYR A 12 23.20 13.59 10.65
N GLN A 13 24.23 13.10 11.35
CA GLN A 13 25.59 13.65 11.42
C GLN A 13 26.60 12.79 10.65
N GLY A 14 26.26 12.31 9.46
CA GLY A 14 27.22 11.61 8.58
C GLY A 14 27.91 10.38 9.20
N LYS A 15 27.37 9.82 10.28
CA LYS A 15 27.79 8.59 10.94
C LYS A 15 26.57 7.68 11.05
N ALA A 16 26.78 6.42 10.69
CA ALA A 16 25.88 5.26 10.76
C ALA A 16 24.39 5.55 11.00
N ALA A 17 23.55 5.22 10.01
CA ALA A 17 22.13 4.97 10.30
C ALA A 17 22.06 4.02 11.51
N HIS A 18 21.24 4.36 12.51
CA HIS A 18 21.15 3.63 13.78
C HIS A 18 21.08 2.12 13.55
N ILE A 19 22.19 1.43 13.78
CA ILE A 19 22.21 -0.04 13.90
C ILE A 19 21.72 -0.30 15.31
N GLU A 20 20.42 -0.54 15.48
CA GLU A 20 19.90 -1.05 16.74
C GLU A 20 20.57 -2.40 17.04
N SER A 21 20.87 -2.69 18.30
CA SER A 21 21.48 -3.96 18.69
C SER A 21 20.60 -5.13 18.22
N GLY A 22 21.11 -5.94 17.29
CA GLY A 22 20.39 -7.06 16.67
C GLY A 22 19.93 -6.82 15.23
N ASP A 23 20.21 -5.67 14.62
CA ASP A 23 20.06 -5.50 13.18
C ASP A 23 21.09 -6.40 12.45
N PRO A 24 20.64 -7.30 11.55
CA PRO A 24 21.56 -8.13 10.77
C PRO A 24 22.43 -7.33 9.79
N ILE A 25 22.15 -6.04 9.52
CA ILE A 25 22.99 -5.17 8.70
C ILE A 25 24.17 -4.66 9.54
N SER A 26 25.39 -5.00 9.13
CA SER A 26 26.62 -4.63 9.85
C SER A 26 27.46 -3.56 9.16
N GLY A 27 27.14 -3.22 7.92
CA GLY A 27 27.84 -2.18 7.17
C GLY A 27 27.05 -1.63 6.00
N LEU A 28 27.22 -0.33 5.74
CA LEU A 28 26.72 0.35 4.55
C LEU A 28 27.85 1.20 3.98
N THR A 29 28.33 0.88 2.78
CA THR A 29 29.48 1.57 2.17
C THR A 29 29.27 1.84 0.68
N CYS A 30 30.01 2.84 0.17
CA CYS A 30 30.17 3.09 -1.27
C CYS A 30 31.66 2.86 -1.60
N PRO A 31 32.08 1.64 -1.97
CA PRO A 31 33.49 1.27 -2.07
C PRO A 31 34.24 2.03 -3.18
N ASP A 32 33.53 2.50 -4.20
CA ASP A 32 34.02 3.35 -5.29
C ASP A 32 33.88 4.86 -4.99
N GLY A 33 33.62 5.20 -3.72
CA GLY A 33 33.57 6.57 -3.23
C GLY A 33 32.17 7.22 -3.34
N PRO A 34 32.03 8.48 -2.89
CA PRO A 34 30.73 9.14 -2.75
C PRO A 34 30.03 9.49 -4.08
N LEU A 35 30.73 9.36 -5.21
CA LEU A 35 30.20 9.56 -6.57
C LEU A 35 30.19 8.27 -7.39
N GLY A 36 30.51 7.14 -6.75
CA GLY A 36 30.50 5.84 -7.38
C GLY A 36 29.09 5.31 -7.64
N TYR A 37 29.03 4.18 -8.33
CA TYR A 37 27.79 3.49 -8.70
C TYR A 37 27.59 2.19 -7.89
N THR A 38 28.50 1.91 -6.96
CA THR A 38 28.47 0.71 -6.13
C THR A 38 27.97 1.05 -4.74
N PHE A 39 26.91 0.37 -4.31
CA PHE A 39 26.43 0.40 -2.94
C PHE A 39 26.57 -1.00 -2.35
N GLN A 40 27.25 -1.11 -1.22
CA GLN A 40 27.49 -2.36 -0.53
C GLN A 40 26.77 -2.34 0.83
N ILE A 41 26.03 -3.42 1.09
CA ILE A 41 25.39 -3.71 2.36
C ILE A 41 26.04 -4.98 2.92
N ASP A 42 26.69 -4.87 4.06
CA ASP A 42 27.27 -6.00 4.78
C ASP A 42 26.29 -6.51 5.83
N PHE A 43 26.28 -7.83 6.04
CA PHE A 43 25.38 -8.48 6.99
C PHE A 43 26.15 -9.40 7.93
N ASP A 44 25.83 -9.35 9.23
CA ASP A 44 26.33 -10.29 10.24
C ASP A 44 25.60 -11.63 10.19
N SER A 45 24.41 -11.67 9.59
CA SER A 45 23.64 -12.90 9.39
C SER A 45 22.72 -12.79 8.16
N ALA A 46 22.33 -13.93 7.59
CA ALA A 46 21.48 -13.96 6.41
C ALA A 46 20.11 -13.32 6.67
N LEU A 47 19.70 -12.39 5.81
CA LEU A 47 18.40 -11.72 5.88
C LEU A 47 17.59 -11.94 4.58
N ALA A 48 16.72 -12.95 4.58
CA ALA A 48 15.96 -13.33 3.38
C ALA A 48 15.03 -12.23 2.82
N LYS A 49 14.59 -11.29 3.67
CA LYS A 49 13.67 -10.20 3.28
C LYS A 49 14.35 -9.00 2.60
N THR A 50 15.69 -8.98 2.48
CA THR A 50 16.43 -7.81 1.97
C THR A 50 15.94 -7.36 0.59
N MET A 51 15.91 -8.27 -0.39
CA MET A 51 15.52 -7.91 -1.76
C MET A 51 14.07 -7.42 -1.86
N PRO A 52 13.06 -8.10 -1.27
CA PRO A 52 11.71 -7.57 -1.19
C PRO A 52 11.62 -6.20 -0.49
N MET A 53 12.41 -5.96 0.55
CA MET A 53 12.40 -4.68 1.28
C MET A 53 12.96 -3.52 0.45
N LEU A 54 14.04 -3.76 -0.30
CA LEU A 54 14.60 -2.78 -1.23
C LEU A 54 13.63 -2.48 -2.37
N ALA A 55 12.93 -3.50 -2.89
CA ALA A 55 11.97 -3.35 -3.96
C ALA A 55 10.66 -2.66 -3.52
N ALA A 56 10.15 -2.96 -2.33
CA ALA A 56 8.83 -2.51 -1.88
C ALA A 56 8.78 -1.06 -1.39
N GLY A 57 9.92 -0.38 -1.25
CA GLY A 57 9.98 0.99 -0.70
C GLY A 57 9.48 1.12 0.75
N ARG A 58 9.02 0.04 1.40
CA ARG A 58 8.58 0.02 2.81
C ARG A 58 9.72 0.10 3.82
N GLY A 59 10.96 -0.13 3.38
CA GLY A 59 12.16 0.30 4.12
C GLY A 59 12.43 1.80 3.98
N MET A 60 11.56 2.54 3.27
CA MET A 60 11.78 3.93 2.90
C MET A 60 13.09 4.16 2.15
N ALA A 61 13.56 3.17 1.40
CA ALA A 61 14.66 3.27 0.44
C ALA A 61 14.29 4.13 -0.79
N SER A 62 13.44 5.13 -0.59
CA SER A 62 13.29 6.24 -1.51
C SER A 62 14.63 6.96 -1.54
N ILE A 63 15.19 7.01 -2.73
CA ILE A 63 16.47 7.62 -2.98
C ILE A 63 16.29 9.14 -2.97
N ALA A 64 16.89 9.81 -1.99
CA ALA A 64 16.78 11.26 -1.83
C ALA A 64 18.00 11.96 -2.42
N ASP A 65 17.92 13.26 -2.73
CA ASP A 65 19.10 14.03 -3.14
C ASP A 65 19.89 14.53 -1.94
N LYS A 66 21.16 14.08 -1.81
CA LYS A 66 22.04 14.48 -0.70
C LYS A 66 22.23 15.98 -0.61
N ASN A 67 22.51 16.63 -1.73
CA ASN A 67 22.80 18.07 -1.72
C ASN A 67 21.56 18.85 -1.30
N TRP A 68 20.40 18.40 -1.78
CA TRP A 68 19.13 19.02 -1.43
C TRP A 68 18.83 18.85 0.06
N ILE A 69 19.03 17.64 0.62
CA ILE A 69 18.89 17.41 2.07
C ILE A 69 19.86 18.30 2.86
N ASP A 70 21.15 18.32 2.46
CA ASP A 70 22.18 19.11 3.14
C ASP A 70 21.82 20.62 3.14
N TRP A 71 21.27 21.12 2.02
CA TRP A 71 20.74 22.49 1.93
C TRP A 71 19.50 22.69 2.81
N TYR A 72 18.50 21.80 2.72
CA TYR A 72 17.24 21.92 3.44
C TYR A 72 17.46 21.95 4.96
N VAL A 73 18.28 21.02 5.49
CA VAL A 73 18.60 20.94 6.92
C VAL A 73 19.31 22.20 7.42
N LYS A 74 20.12 22.83 6.57
CA LYS A 74 20.85 24.06 6.94
C LYS A 74 19.94 25.29 6.92
N GLU A 75 19.07 25.39 5.91
CA GLU A 75 18.32 26.63 5.61
C GLU A 75 16.89 26.62 6.17
N SER A 76 16.36 25.48 6.63
CA SER A 76 14.99 25.36 7.17
C SER A 76 14.95 24.68 8.56
N PRO A 77 14.36 25.30 9.60
CA PRO A 77 14.25 24.71 10.93
C PRO A 77 13.08 23.72 11.10
N GLY A 78 12.30 23.47 10.04
CA GLY A 78 11.07 22.66 10.11
C GLY A 78 11.28 21.17 9.86
N ASN A 79 10.57 20.33 10.61
CA ASN A 79 10.56 18.88 10.41
C ASN A 79 9.88 18.52 9.07
N MET A 80 10.65 18.02 8.11
CA MET A 80 10.19 17.61 6.78
C MET A 80 9.09 16.53 6.80
N TYR A 81 9.02 15.71 7.86
CA TYR A 81 8.06 14.60 7.95
C TYR A 81 6.67 15.01 8.42
N TYR A 82 6.53 16.17 9.08
CA TYR A 82 5.26 16.57 9.73
C TYR A 82 4.82 18.00 9.39
N GLY A 83 5.57 18.71 8.54
CA GLY A 83 5.34 20.13 8.21
C GLY A 83 5.13 20.40 6.72
N GLY A 84 4.41 19.51 6.01
CA GLY A 84 4.12 19.71 4.59
C GLY A 84 3.31 20.99 4.37
N SER A 85 3.87 21.93 3.63
CA SER A 85 3.19 23.14 3.17
C SER A 85 3.08 23.13 1.63
N PRO A 86 2.16 23.92 1.04
CA PRO A 86 2.13 24.17 -0.41
C PRO A 86 3.50 24.50 -1.00
N GLU A 87 4.27 25.31 -0.30
CA GLU A 87 5.59 25.78 -0.72
C GLU A 87 6.62 24.63 -0.76
N ASN A 88 6.61 23.76 0.25
CA ASN A 88 7.60 22.69 0.37
C ASN A 88 7.26 21.47 -0.50
N TYR A 89 6.01 21.31 -0.92
CA TYR A 89 5.60 20.18 -1.77
C TYR A 89 6.34 20.17 -3.12
N VAL A 90 6.54 21.34 -3.73
CA VAL A 90 7.27 21.45 -5.00
C VAL A 90 8.79 21.36 -4.83
N TRP A 91 9.29 21.33 -3.59
CA TRP A 91 10.71 21.09 -3.31
C TRP A 91 11.07 19.61 -3.28
N LEU A 92 10.08 18.72 -3.34
CA LEU A 92 10.33 17.28 -3.36
C LEU A 92 11.23 16.91 -4.53
N THR A 93 12.39 16.33 -4.21
CA THR A 93 13.36 15.85 -5.19
C THR A 93 13.33 14.32 -5.26
N GLY A 94 13.32 13.78 -6.47
CA GLY A 94 13.33 12.33 -6.70
C GLY A 94 13.74 11.99 -8.14
N THR A 95 13.95 10.70 -8.40
CA THR A 95 14.32 10.16 -9.72
C THR A 95 13.14 9.60 -10.50
N GLY A 96 11.94 9.76 -9.97
CA GLY A 96 10.71 9.20 -10.53
C GLY A 96 10.34 9.81 -11.90
N PRO A 97 9.35 9.22 -12.57
CA PRO A 97 8.89 9.66 -13.89
C PRO A 97 8.18 11.02 -13.88
N PHE A 98 7.72 11.49 -12.72
CA PHE A 98 7.02 12.76 -12.57
C PHE A 98 7.62 13.61 -11.47
N VAL A 99 7.56 14.93 -11.66
CA VAL A 99 7.97 15.96 -10.70
C VAL A 99 6.75 16.74 -10.22
N ALA A 100 6.74 17.09 -8.93
CA ALA A 100 5.72 17.96 -8.35
C ALA A 100 5.80 19.37 -8.94
N THR A 101 4.66 19.94 -9.32
CA THR A 101 4.60 21.29 -9.93
C THR A 101 3.60 22.22 -9.26
N GLU A 102 2.57 21.68 -8.62
CA GLU A 102 1.56 22.46 -7.93
C GLU A 102 0.93 21.63 -6.80
N TYR A 103 0.68 22.27 -5.66
CA TYR A 103 -0.11 21.68 -4.60
C TYR A 103 -1.00 22.75 -3.97
N GLN A 104 -2.30 22.53 -4.11
CA GLN A 104 -3.34 23.29 -3.46
C GLN A 104 -4.10 22.33 -2.54
N PRO A 105 -3.91 22.44 -1.21
CA PRO A 105 -4.60 21.59 -0.23
C PRO A 105 -6.11 21.57 -0.49
N ASP A 106 -6.71 20.39 -0.38
CA ASP A 106 -8.14 20.16 -0.60
C ASP A 106 -8.68 20.50 -2.02
N ILE A 107 -7.81 20.86 -2.98
CA ILE A 107 -8.22 21.26 -4.34
C ILE A 107 -7.55 20.38 -5.38
N VAL A 108 -6.23 20.53 -5.57
CA VAL A 108 -5.51 19.86 -6.65
C VAL A 108 -4.04 19.67 -6.33
N THR A 109 -3.50 18.53 -6.75
CA THR A 109 -2.05 18.28 -6.82
C THR A 109 -1.68 18.01 -8.26
N LYS A 110 -0.66 18.68 -8.80
CA LYS A 110 -0.22 18.50 -10.18
C LYS A 110 1.21 18.01 -10.25
N VAL A 111 1.40 16.96 -11.03
CA VAL A 111 2.73 16.43 -11.37
C VAL A 111 2.92 16.46 -12.88
N ARG A 112 4.14 16.73 -13.33
CA ARG A 112 4.49 16.78 -14.76
C ARG A 112 5.64 15.84 -15.05
N ARG A 113 5.74 15.42 -16.32
CA ARG A 113 6.82 14.57 -16.83
C ARG A 113 8.17 15.08 -16.35
N ASN A 114 8.98 14.19 -15.80
CA ASN A 114 10.37 14.47 -15.49
C ASN A 114 11.18 14.47 -16.81
N PRO A 115 11.72 15.62 -17.28
CA PRO A 115 12.47 15.67 -18.53
C PRO A 115 13.80 14.91 -18.45
N ASN A 116 14.28 14.62 -17.23
CA ASN A 116 15.51 13.89 -16.96
C ASN A 116 15.23 12.45 -16.48
N TYR A 117 14.07 11.88 -16.82
CA TYR A 117 13.77 10.50 -16.44
C TYR A 117 14.72 9.54 -17.14
N PHE A 118 15.28 8.60 -16.38
CA PHE A 118 16.38 7.75 -16.84
C PHE A 118 15.94 6.66 -17.83
N ARG A 119 14.64 6.35 -17.92
CA ARG A 119 14.11 5.37 -18.88
C ARG A 119 13.67 6.11 -20.14
N GLU A 120 14.39 5.85 -21.24
CA GLU A 120 14.08 6.38 -22.56
C GLU A 120 12.64 6.05 -22.98
N GLY A 121 11.98 7.00 -23.63
CA GLY A 121 10.59 6.87 -24.09
C GLY A 121 9.52 6.90 -22.99
N LEU A 122 9.89 7.08 -21.72
CA LEU A 122 8.97 7.12 -20.58
C LEU A 122 9.08 8.44 -19.79
N PRO A 123 8.06 8.79 -18.96
CA PRO A 123 6.69 8.21 -18.94
C PRO A 123 5.95 8.40 -20.27
N LEU A 124 4.78 7.80 -20.45
CA LEU A 124 3.96 8.07 -21.65
C LEU A 124 3.16 9.36 -21.52
N LEU A 125 2.73 9.69 -20.30
CA LEU A 125 1.94 10.88 -19.99
C LEU A 125 2.81 12.13 -19.78
N ASP A 126 2.28 13.28 -20.14
CA ASP A 126 2.92 14.58 -19.86
C ASP A 126 2.73 15.04 -18.41
N GLY A 127 1.74 14.48 -17.71
CA GLY A 127 1.47 14.78 -16.32
C GLY A 127 0.14 14.21 -15.84
N MET A 128 -0.12 14.41 -14.56
CA MET A 128 -1.37 14.03 -13.90
C MET A 128 -1.81 15.16 -12.98
N ASP A 129 -3.12 15.41 -12.97
CA ASP A 129 -3.78 16.34 -12.06
C ASP A 129 -4.66 15.52 -11.11
N PHE A 130 -4.26 15.46 -9.85
CA PHE A 130 -4.99 14.77 -8.79
C PHE A 130 -5.96 15.76 -8.15
N ILE A 131 -7.23 15.66 -8.51
CA ILE A 131 -8.30 16.55 -8.05
C ILE A 131 -8.91 15.97 -6.78
N VAL A 132 -9.05 16.80 -5.75
CA VAL A 132 -9.69 16.40 -4.49
C VAL A 132 -11.19 16.61 -4.58
N ILE A 133 -11.93 15.51 -4.71
CA ILE A 133 -13.40 15.49 -4.60
C ILE A 133 -13.71 14.66 -3.36
N LYS A 134 -14.46 15.17 -2.38
CA LYS A 134 -14.70 14.44 -1.11
C LYS A 134 -15.91 13.50 -1.17
N ASP A 135 -16.92 13.87 -1.93
CA ASP A 135 -18.16 13.11 -2.07
C ASP A 135 -18.05 12.01 -3.14
N PHE A 136 -18.48 10.79 -2.81
CA PHE A 136 -18.39 9.61 -3.70
C PHE A 136 -19.30 9.73 -4.93
N THR A 137 -20.48 10.34 -4.79
CA THR A 137 -21.42 10.50 -5.91
C THR A 137 -20.88 11.51 -6.93
N THR A 138 -20.26 12.57 -6.43
CA THR A 138 -19.61 13.60 -7.26
C THR A 138 -18.40 13.02 -8.00
N ARG A 139 -17.58 12.18 -7.34
CA ARG A 139 -16.48 11.44 -8.00
C ARG A 139 -16.97 10.52 -9.11
N PHE A 140 -18.05 9.78 -8.85
CA PHE A 140 -18.62 8.92 -9.87
C PHE A 140 -19.14 9.72 -11.07
N THR A 141 -19.82 10.84 -10.80
CA THR A 141 -20.30 11.75 -11.85
C THR A 141 -19.14 12.32 -12.66
N SER A 142 -18.04 12.74 -12.01
CA SER A 142 -16.87 13.26 -12.73
C SER A 142 -16.23 12.20 -13.63
N LEU A 143 -16.24 10.93 -13.22
CA LEU A 143 -15.75 9.82 -14.04
C LEU A 143 -16.63 9.59 -15.28
N VAL A 144 -17.93 9.38 -15.10
CA VAL A 144 -18.83 9.01 -16.21
C VAL A 144 -19.06 10.16 -17.20
N THR A 145 -18.84 11.40 -16.77
CA THR A 145 -18.86 12.61 -17.62
C THR A 145 -17.52 12.91 -18.28
N GLY A 146 -16.44 12.17 -17.95
CA GLY A 146 -15.11 12.37 -18.50
C GLY A 146 -14.34 13.57 -17.93
N GLN A 147 -14.80 14.17 -16.84
CA GLN A 147 -14.03 15.21 -16.12
C GLN A 147 -12.81 14.62 -15.41
N THR A 148 -12.89 13.36 -14.97
CA THR A 148 -11.77 12.60 -14.42
C THR A 148 -11.61 11.30 -15.20
N HIS A 149 -10.36 10.87 -15.43
CA HIS A 149 -10.06 9.68 -16.23
C HIS A 149 -9.81 8.42 -15.39
N PHE A 150 -9.55 8.60 -14.09
CA PHE A 150 -9.23 7.52 -13.17
C PHE A 150 -9.84 7.81 -11.81
N PHE A 151 -10.46 6.78 -11.23
CA PHE A 151 -11.11 6.81 -9.93
C PHE A 151 -11.09 5.39 -9.35
N GLY A 152 -11.10 5.26 -8.02
CA GLY A 152 -11.50 4.01 -7.39
C GLY A 152 -10.39 3.17 -6.75
N GLU A 153 -9.18 3.70 -6.56
CA GLU A 153 -8.10 2.92 -5.94
C GLU A 153 -8.38 2.61 -4.46
N GLY A 154 -8.25 1.33 -4.08
CA GLY A 154 -8.31 0.87 -2.69
C GLY A 154 -9.61 1.24 -1.97
N SER A 155 -9.49 1.87 -0.79
CA SER A 155 -10.66 2.27 0.02
C SER A 155 -11.55 3.35 -0.62
N SER A 156 -11.21 3.84 -1.81
CA SER A 156 -12.01 4.82 -2.57
C SER A 156 -12.71 4.21 -3.79
N SER A 157 -12.84 2.89 -3.90
CA SER A 157 -13.56 2.19 -4.99
C SER A 157 -15.01 2.63 -5.18
N LEU A 158 -15.56 2.29 -6.36
CA LEU A 158 -16.99 2.46 -6.67
C LEU A 158 -17.88 1.77 -5.64
N LEU A 159 -19.02 2.39 -5.33
CA LEU A 159 -20.07 1.75 -4.53
C LEU A 159 -20.73 0.63 -5.35
N PRO A 160 -21.29 -0.43 -4.72
CA PRO A 160 -21.90 -1.55 -5.46
C PRO A 160 -22.94 -1.13 -6.51
N GLY A 161 -23.84 -0.20 -6.17
CA GLY A 161 -24.82 0.32 -7.13
C GLY A 161 -24.21 1.14 -8.28
N GLN A 162 -23.04 1.76 -8.06
CA GLN A 162 -22.31 2.47 -9.11
C GLN A 162 -21.60 1.49 -10.05
N VAL A 163 -21.11 0.35 -9.54
CA VAL A 163 -20.56 -0.73 -10.37
C VAL A 163 -21.63 -1.24 -11.33
N GLU A 164 -22.82 -1.58 -10.82
CA GLU A 164 -23.95 -1.98 -11.66
C GLU A 164 -24.35 -0.89 -12.67
N GLN A 165 -24.31 0.38 -12.26
CA GLN A 165 -24.63 1.49 -13.15
C GLN A 165 -23.60 1.65 -14.27
N VAL A 166 -22.31 1.44 -14.00
CA VAL A 166 -21.28 1.42 -15.05
C VAL A 166 -21.55 0.31 -16.04
N GLU A 167 -21.81 -0.92 -15.56
CA GLU A 167 -22.08 -2.07 -16.42
C GLU A 167 -23.30 -1.86 -17.33
N ARG A 168 -24.36 -1.23 -16.82
CA ARG A 168 -25.57 -0.96 -17.59
C ARG A 168 -25.43 0.22 -18.55
N ASP A 169 -24.88 1.34 -18.08
CA ASP A 169 -25.06 2.65 -18.73
C ASP A 169 -23.76 3.25 -19.29
N PHE A 170 -22.59 2.77 -18.85
CA PHE A 170 -21.29 3.40 -19.16
C PHE A 170 -20.17 2.42 -19.56
N ALA A 171 -20.50 1.17 -19.87
CA ALA A 171 -19.52 0.13 -20.22
C ALA A 171 -18.73 0.42 -21.51
N ASP A 172 -19.22 1.33 -22.36
CA ASP A 172 -18.56 1.79 -23.57
C ASP A 172 -17.37 2.73 -23.31
N ARG A 173 -17.31 3.34 -22.12
CA ARG A 173 -16.33 4.40 -21.80
C ARG A 173 -15.61 4.22 -20.45
N VAL A 174 -16.21 3.51 -19.50
CA VAL A 174 -15.61 3.23 -18.19
C VAL A 174 -15.27 1.76 -18.10
N VAL A 175 -13.98 1.46 -17.90
CA VAL A 175 -13.50 0.12 -17.61
C VAL A 175 -13.35 -0.03 -16.10
N ILE A 176 -13.98 -1.06 -15.54
CA ILE A 176 -13.76 -1.46 -14.15
C ILE A 176 -12.65 -2.51 -14.15
N ASP A 177 -11.58 -2.23 -13.42
CA ASP A 177 -10.48 -3.17 -13.20
C ASP A 177 -10.51 -3.66 -11.75
N PRO A 178 -10.99 -4.89 -11.48
CA PRO A 178 -11.02 -5.44 -10.13
C PRO A 178 -9.61 -5.78 -9.68
N ILE A 179 -9.06 -4.98 -8.77
CA ILE A 179 -7.73 -5.21 -8.20
C ILE A 179 -7.87 -5.87 -6.83
N MET A 180 -7.20 -7.00 -6.66
CA MET A 180 -7.13 -7.66 -5.36
C MET A 180 -6.30 -6.82 -4.37
N HIS A 181 -6.99 -6.22 -3.41
CA HIS A 181 -6.34 -5.43 -2.37
C HIS A 181 -5.71 -6.33 -1.29
N SER A 182 -4.51 -5.99 -0.85
CA SER A 182 -3.77 -6.77 0.14
C SER A 182 -4.15 -6.46 1.59
N TRP A 183 -5.16 -5.64 1.85
CA TRP A 183 -5.57 -5.26 3.21
C TRP A 183 -6.99 -5.71 3.54
N GLY A 184 -7.32 -5.81 4.83
CA GLY A 184 -8.68 -6.16 5.29
C GLY A 184 -9.05 -7.64 5.18
N ARG A 185 -8.07 -8.55 5.30
CA ARG A 185 -8.25 -10.01 5.09
C ARG A 185 -8.48 -10.81 6.38
N ALA A 186 -8.22 -10.21 7.54
CA ALA A 186 -8.41 -10.85 8.83
C ALA A 186 -9.06 -9.89 9.83
N GLY A 187 -9.98 -10.42 10.64
CA GLY A 187 -10.41 -9.78 11.87
C GLY A 187 -9.35 -9.99 12.94
N VAL A 188 -9.00 -8.93 13.66
CA VAL A 188 -8.08 -9.00 14.81
C VAL A 188 -8.90 -8.86 16.07
N PHE A 189 -8.77 -9.83 16.98
CA PHE A 189 -9.39 -9.77 18.30
C PHE A 189 -8.38 -9.21 19.29
N ASN A 190 -8.78 -8.20 20.06
CA ASN A 190 -8.02 -7.77 21.24
C ASN A 190 -8.06 -8.93 22.26
N PRO A 191 -6.93 -9.50 22.73
CA PRO A 191 -6.93 -10.61 23.70
C PRO A 191 -7.30 -10.18 25.13
N GLU A 192 -8.11 -9.14 25.28
CA GLU A 192 -8.64 -8.65 26.55
C GLU A 192 -10.13 -9.00 26.70
N HIS A 193 -10.62 -9.00 27.94
CA HIS A 193 -12.04 -9.23 28.27
C HIS A 193 -12.61 -10.51 27.62
N LEU A 194 -13.67 -10.37 26.82
CA LEU A 194 -14.40 -11.49 26.19
C LEU A 194 -13.53 -12.34 25.27
N PHE A 195 -12.45 -11.76 24.72
CA PHE A 195 -11.56 -12.44 23.80
C PHE A 195 -10.22 -12.82 24.46
N ALA A 196 -10.10 -12.75 25.79
CA ALA A 196 -8.96 -13.29 26.52
C ALA A 196 -8.86 -14.81 26.34
N ASP A 197 -10.00 -15.51 26.37
CA ASP A 197 -10.06 -16.95 26.08
C ASP A 197 -9.83 -17.21 24.59
N ALA A 198 -8.86 -18.06 24.27
CA ALA A 198 -8.56 -18.47 22.91
C ALA A 198 -9.72 -19.23 22.25
N ARG A 199 -10.54 -19.93 23.04
CA ARG A 199 -11.72 -20.66 22.57
C ARG A 199 -12.77 -19.71 22.02
N ALA A 200 -13.00 -18.57 22.68
CA ALA A 200 -13.94 -17.55 22.20
C ALA A 200 -13.51 -16.97 20.84
N ARG A 201 -12.21 -16.71 20.66
CA ARG A 201 -11.68 -16.24 19.35
C ARG A 201 -11.83 -17.30 18.27
N LEU A 202 -11.56 -18.56 18.60
CA LEU A 202 -11.72 -19.67 17.66
C LEU A 202 -13.18 -19.89 17.29
N ALA A 203 -14.11 -19.84 18.26
CA ALA A 203 -15.55 -19.97 18.04
C ALA A 203 -16.05 -18.92 17.05
N VAL A 204 -15.68 -17.63 17.23
CA VAL A 204 -16.06 -16.57 16.28
C VAL A 204 -15.41 -16.79 14.90
N HIS A 205 -14.13 -17.19 14.86
CA HIS A 205 -13.43 -17.45 13.60
C HIS A 205 -14.11 -18.55 12.78
N ILE A 206 -14.50 -19.66 13.42
CA ILE A 206 -15.10 -20.80 12.72
C ILE A 206 -16.60 -20.61 12.46
N ALA A 207 -17.32 -19.85 13.28
CA ALA A 207 -18.74 -19.56 13.04
C ALA A 207 -18.98 -18.60 11.86
N LEU A 208 -17.99 -17.78 11.48
CA LEU A 208 -18.13 -16.84 10.35
C LEU A 208 -18.28 -17.60 9.02
N ASP A 209 -19.39 -17.35 8.32
CA ASP A 209 -19.56 -17.80 6.94
C ASP A 209 -18.90 -16.81 5.97
N ARG A 210 -17.79 -17.25 5.38
CA ARG A 210 -17.01 -16.45 4.44
C ARG A 210 -17.57 -16.48 3.02
N ASP A 211 -18.31 -17.52 2.65
CA ASP A 211 -18.92 -17.61 1.31
C ASP A 211 -20.14 -16.68 1.26
N GLU A 212 -20.94 -16.61 2.33
CA GLU A 212 -21.99 -15.59 2.50
C GLU A 212 -21.40 -14.18 2.52
N TRP A 213 -20.25 -13.97 3.19
CA TRP A 213 -19.57 -12.67 3.18
C TRP A 213 -19.07 -12.28 1.78
N ILE A 214 -18.48 -13.22 1.04
CA ILE A 214 -18.06 -13.00 -0.35
C ILE A 214 -19.26 -12.64 -1.21
N TRP A 215 -20.35 -13.39 -1.09
CA TRP A 215 -21.59 -13.12 -1.80
C TRP A 215 -22.14 -11.73 -1.49
N PHE A 216 -22.21 -11.36 -0.21
CA PHE A 216 -22.65 -10.03 0.23
C PHE A 216 -21.79 -8.91 -0.34
N ARG A 217 -20.50 -9.17 -0.57
CA ARG A 217 -19.52 -8.20 -1.10
C ARG A 217 -19.51 -8.10 -2.63
N LYS A 218 -20.30 -8.89 -3.34
CA LYS A 218 -20.43 -8.76 -4.81
C LYS A 218 -20.93 -7.39 -5.21
N ALA A 219 -20.44 -6.90 -6.34
CA ALA A 219 -20.84 -5.64 -6.92
C ALA A 219 -20.99 -5.83 -8.44
N GLY A 220 -22.22 -5.74 -8.96
CA GLY A 220 -22.49 -6.08 -10.36
C GLY A 220 -22.04 -7.51 -10.68
N SER A 221 -21.30 -7.67 -11.78
CA SER A 221 -20.73 -8.96 -12.17
C SER A 221 -19.40 -9.30 -11.47
N TYR A 222 -18.88 -8.43 -10.60
CA TYR A 222 -17.57 -8.59 -9.98
C TYR A 222 -17.63 -9.20 -8.58
N GLU A 223 -16.69 -10.09 -8.29
CA GLU A 223 -16.38 -10.53 -6.93
C GLU A 223 -15.65 -9.40 -6.19
N GLY A 224 -16.25 -8.84 -5.14
CA GLY A 224 -15.62 -7.77 -4.35
C GLY A 224 -14.58 -8.26 -3.34
N THR A 225 -14.46 -9.58 -3.16
CA THR A 225 -13.47 -10.23 -2.30
C THR A 225 -13.34 -11.71 -2.64
N GLN A 226 -12.34 -12.37 -2.08
CA GLN A 226 -12.05 -13.80 -2.28
C GLN A 226 -11.66 -14.43 -0.95
N LEU A 227 -11.73 -15.76 -0.88
CA LEU A 227 -11.21 -16.49 0.27
C LEU A 227 -9.72 -16.21 0.40
N ALA A 228 -9.32 -15.75 1.58
CA ALA A 228 -7.95 -15.45 1.90
C ALA A 228 -7.69 -15.75 3.36
N TYR A 229 -6.46 -16.16 3.65
CA TYR A 229 -5.92 -16.11 5.00
C TYR A 229 -4.98 -14.89 5.11
N LEU A 230 -3.85 -15.03 5.79
CA LEU A 230 -2.89 -13.95 5.98
C LEU A 230 -2.15 -13.55 4.68
N MET A 231 -1.99 -14.48 3.75
CA MET A 231 -1.30 -14.23 2.46
C MET A 231 -2.31 -13.87 1.35
N PRO A 232 -2.00 -12.89 0.47
CA PRO A 232 -2.94 -12.49 -0.58
C PRO A 232 -3.19 -13.66 -1.53
N PRO A 233 -4.45 -13.95 -1.92
CA PRO A 233 -4.75 -15.01 -2.88
C PRO A 233 -3.87 -14.92 -4.14
N GLY A 234 -3.43 -16.06 -4.67
CA GLY A 234 -2.53 -16.09 -5.82
C GLY A 234 -1.07 -15.63 -5.56
N SER A 235 -0.72 -15.21 -4.34
CA SER A 235 0.68 -15.00 -3.97
C SER A 235 1.40 -16.34 -3.73
N TYR A 236 2.73 -16.36 -3.87
CA TYR A 236 3.55 -17.57 -3.79
C TYR A 236 3.38 -18.38 -2.49
N TRP A 237 3.01 -17.71 -1.39
CA TRP A 237 2.83 -18.34 -0.07
C TRP A 237 1.37 -18.42 0.38
N ALA A 238 0.43 -18.08 -0.51
CA ALA A 238 -0.98 -18.25 -0.23
C ALA A 238 -1.39 -19.71 -0.44
N TRP A 239 -2.32 -20.16 0.41
CA TRP A 239 -3.05 -21.37 0.14
C TRP A 239 -3.88 -21.23 -1.14
N THR A 240 -3.98 -22.33 -1.86
CA THR A 240 -4.97 -22.51 -2.91
C THR A 240 -6.39 -22.51 -2.32
N ASP A 241 -7.39 -22.26 -3.17
CA ASP A 241 -8.80 -22.35 -2.77
C ASP A 241 -9.16 -23.75 -2.22
N GLU A 242 -8.53 -24.80 -2.74
CA GLU A 242 -8.72 -26.17 -2.25
C GLU A 242 -8.14 -26.35 -0.84
N GLU A 243 -6.90 -25.91 -0.62
CA GLU A 243 -6.21 -26.02 0.68
C GLU A 243 -6.90 -25.21 1.76
N ILE A 244 -7.32 -23.98 1.45
CA ILE A 244 -7.99 -23.11 2.45
C ILE A 244 -9.37 -23.64 2.82
N ARG A 245 -10.11 -24.25 1.88
CA ARG A 245 -11.44 -24.83 2.15
C ARG A 245 -11.40 -26.04 3.07
N GLN A 246 -10.24 -26.68 3.23
CA GLN A 246 -10.07 -27.77 4.20
C GLN A 246 -9.89 -27.26 5.64
N GLN A 247 -9.69 -25.95 5.85
CA GLN A 247 -9.41 -25.39 7.16
C GLN A 247 -10.68 -25.04 7.94
N PRO A 248 -10.70 -25.23 9.28
CA PRO A 248 -11.80 -24.76 10.12
C PRO A 248 -12.10 -23.27 9.91
N GLY A 249 -13.39 -22.96 9.73
CA GLY A 249 -13.88 -21.61 9.43
C GLY A 249 -14.02 -21.27 7.95
N TYR A 250 -13.46 -22.08 7.05
CA TYR A 250 -13.53 -21.92 5.59
C TYR A 250 -14.30 -23.05 4.90
N ARG A 251 -14.72 -24.07 5.66
CA ARG A 251 -15.47 -25.22 5.17
C ARG A 251 -16.90 -24.81 4.81
N GLN A 252 -17.48 -25.56 3.87
CA GLN A 252 -18.91 -25.53 3.55
C GLN A 252 -19.42 -26.98 3.40
N PRO A 253 -20.67 -27.27 3.81
CA PRO A 253 -21.59 -26.42 4.59
C PRO A 253 -21.07 -26.14 6.01
N LYS A 254 -21.58 -25.09 6.67
CA LYS A 254 -21.10 -24.61 7.98
C LYS A 254 -21.48 -25.46 9.19
N ASP A 255 -22.29 -26.50 9.03
CA ASP A 255 -22.89 -27.25 10.15
C ASP A 255 -21.86 -27.75 11.18
N GLU A 256 -20.76 -28.35 10.71
CA GLU A 256 -19.69 -28.86 11.57
C GLU A 256 -18.96 -27.72 12.32
N ASP A 257 -18.61 -26.65 11.61
CA ASP A 257 -17.92 -25.50 12.20
C ASP A 257 -18.82 -24.77 13.23
N ILE A 258 -20.13 -24.68 12.98
CA ILE A 258 -21.10 -24.07 13.91
C ILE A 258 -21.28 -24.96 15.15
N ALA A 259 -21.41 -26.27 14.97
CA ALA A 259 -21.52 -27.20 16.10
C ALA A 259 -20.29 -27.12 17.01
N GLU A 260 -19.09 -27.08 16.41
CA GLU A 260 -17.84 -26.92 17.15
C GLU A 260 -17.73 -25.54 17.82
N ALA A 261 -18.18 -24.47 17.15
CA ALA A 261 -18.20 -23.12 17.74
C ALA A 261 -19.04 -23.08 19.01
N ASN A 262 -20.23 -23.68 18.98
CA ASN A 262 -21.12 -23.76 20.15
C ASN A 262 -20.46 -24.58 21.27
N ARG A 263 -19.87 -25.74 20.94
CA ARG A 263 -19.16 -26.58 21.91
C ARG A 263 -17.99 -25.87 22.59
N LEU A 264 -17.31 -24.96 21.88
CA LEU A 264 -16.22 -24.15 22.46
C LEU A 264 -16.71 -23.09 23.46
N MET A 265 -17.99 -22.72 23.40
CA MET A 265 -18.62 -21.71 24.24
C MET A 265 -19.42 -22.27 25.42
N ASP A 266 -19.71 -23.58 25.41
CA ASP A 266 -20.26 -24.33 26.55
C ASP A 266 -19.22 -24.57 27.66
#